data_AF-A0A292SUG9-F1
#
_entry.id   AF-A0A292SUG9-F1
#
_cell.length_a   1.000
_cell.length_b   1.000
_cell.length_c   1.000
_cell.angle_alpha   90.00
_cell.angle_beta   90.00
_cell.angle_gamma   90.00
#
_symmetry.space_group_name_H-M   'P 1'
#
loop_
_entity.id
_entity.type
_entity.pdbx_description
1 polymer ?
#
loop_
_entity_poly.entity_id
_entity_poly.type
_entity_poly.pdbx_seq_one_letter_code
_entity_poly.pdbx_strand_id
1 'polypeptide(L)'
;MFTHCNTKFKPHETWFLFDNKNFTARKFYLGTCPICKKGLAKLVETRKSDGKIFPEIISGAKLEKLMPILIKDVNYTNEDMRKFKKSPFGFCYGENREIHNSKGEVVEIRQFKCDFYGNKQLISSIKIT
;
A
#
# COMPACT_ATOMS: atom_id res chain seq x y z
N MET A 1 11.25 6.24 15.06
CA MET A 1 12.40 5.90 15.92
C MET A 1 11.86 5.46 17.27
N PHE A 2 12.37 4.37 17.82
CA PHE A 2 12.02 3.86 19.13
C PHE A 2 13.06 4.28 20.16
N THR A 3 12.67 4.31 21.43
CA THR A 3 13.59 4.47 22.56
C THR A 3 13.21 3.43 23.61
N HIS A 4 14.12 2.50 23.89
CA HIS A 4 13.94 1.46 24.90
C HIS A 4 15.30 1.00 25.40
N CYS A 5 15.41 0.62 26.68
CA CYS A 5 16.68 0.26 27.34
C CYS A 5 17.79 1.30 27.08
N ASN A 6 17.48 2.59 27.23
CA ASN A 6 18.40 3.72 26.95
C ASN A 6 19.03 3.74 25.54
N THR A 7 18.46 2.99 24.60
CA THR A 7 18.93 2.91 23.21
C THR A 7 17.88 3.41 22.25
N LYS A 8 18.32 4.21 21.28
CA LYS A 8 17.50 4.63 20.14
C LYS A 8 17.75 3.68 18.97
N PHE A 9 16.68 3.21 18.34
CA PHE A 9 16.78 2.34 17.18
C PHE A 9 15.66 2.59 16.18
N LYS A 10 15.91 2.20 14.93
CA LYS A 10 14.95 2.33 13.84
C LYS A 10 14.01 1.11 13.81
N PRO A 11 12.76 1.28 13.34
CA PRO A 11 11.95 0.13 12.97
C PRO A 11 12.68 -0.69 11.90
N HIS A 12 12.56 -2.02 11.98
CA HIS A 12 13.06 -2.91 10.92
C HIS A 12 12.04 -3.03 9.78
N GLU A 13 10.74 -2.92 10.11
CA GLU A 13 9.66 -3.02 9.15
C GLU A 13 8.64 -1.90 9.37
N THR A 14 7.98 -1.48 8.29
CA THR A 14 6.88 -0.51 8.34
C THR A 14 5.76 -1.00 7.44
N TRP A 15 4.59 -1.17 8.03
CA TRP A 15 3.37 -1.47 7.31
C TRP A 15 2.60 -0.19 7.03
N PHE A 16 2.19 -0.03 5.78
CA PHE A 16 1.28 1.02 5.34
C PHE A 16 -0.11 0.38 5.26
N LEU A 17 -1.01 0.85 6.11
CA LEU A 17 -2.32 0.25 6.28
C LEU A 17 -3.36 0.99 5.44
N PHE A 18 -4.39 0.27 4.98
CA PHE A 18 -5.57 0.90 4.40
C PHE A 18 -6.24 1.84 5.40
N ASP A 19 -6.72 2.96 4.88
CA ASP A 19 -7.60 3.87 5.59
C ASP A 19 -8.81 3.13 6.16
N ASN A 20 -9.27 3.56 7.34
CA ASN A 20 -10.51 3.06 7.93
C ASN A 20 -11.54 4.18 8.05
N LYS A 21 -12.67 3.89 8.70
CA LYS A 21 -13.77 4.86 8.89
C LYS A 21 -13.31 6.17 9.54
N ASN A 22 -12.38 6.09 10.51
CA ASN A 22 -12.02 7.23 11.36
C ASN A 22 -10.64 7.82 11.02
N PHE A 23 -9.75 7.03 10.40
CA PHE A 23 -8.33 7.35 10.26
C PHE A 23 -7.81 7.17 8.83
N THR A 24 -6.86 8.03 8.48
CA THR A 24 -6.07 8.01 7.24
C THR A 24 -4.57 8.01 7.53
N ALA A 25 -3.75 7.81 6.50
CA ALA A 25 -2.29 7.83 6.56
C ALA A 25 -1.73 6.93 7.68
N ARG A 26 -2.36 5.76 7.83
CA ARG A 26 -2.12 4.82 8.92
C ARG A 26 -0.80 4.06 8.68
N LYS A 27 0.16 4.22 9.58
CA LYS A 27 1.49 3.59 9.50
C LYS A 27 1.79 2.84 10.78
N PHE A 28 2.11 1.57 10.63
CA PHE A 28 2.49 0.70 11.74
C PHE A 28 3.97 0.35 11.64
N TYR A 29 4.75 0.86 12.59
CA TYR A 29 6.20 0.67 12.65
C TYR A 29 6.50 -0.49 13.58
N LEU A 30 7.28 -1.46 13.13
CA LEU A 30 7.69 -2.63 13.91
C LEU A 30 9.17 -2.54 14.24
N GLY A 31 9.51 -2.77 15.51
CA GLY A 31 10.87 -2.69 16.03
C GLY A 31 11.13 -3.74 17.09
N THR A 32 12.39 -4.16 17.20
CA THR A 32 12.83 -5.07 18.24
C THR A 32 13.96 -4.38 18.99
N CYS A 33 13.86 -4.30 20.31
CA CYS A 33 14.92 -3.69 21.10
C CYS A 33 16.23 -4.49 20.91
N PRO A 34 17.35 -3.83 20.55
CA PRO A 34 18.61 -4.54 20.33
C PRO A 34 19.18 -5.17 21.61
N ILE A 35 18.85 -4.61 22.78
CA ILE A 35 19.34 -5.04 24.10
C ILE A 35 18.50 -6.21 24.65
N CYS A 36 17.23 -5.95 24.98
CA CYS A 36 16.39 -6.94 25.67
C CYS A 36 15.56 -7.82 24.72
N LYS A 37 15.68 -7.61 23.39
CA LYS A 37 14.93 -8.33 22.35
C LYS A 37 13.40 -8.19 22.41
N LYS A 38 12.88 -7.29 23.26
CA LYS A 38 11.44 -7.03 23.36
C LYS A 38 10.90 -6.41 22.06
N GLY A 39 9.80 -6.97 21.57
CA GLY A 39 9.03 -6.43 20.45
C GLY A 39 8.31 -5.13 20.84
N LEU A 40 8.42 -4.13 19.97
CA LEU A 40 7.85 -2.80 20.12
C LEU A 40 7.20 -2.40 18.80
N ALA A 41 6.07 -1.73 18.88
CA ALA A 41 5.45 -1.12 17.73
C ALA A 41 5.04 0.31 17.99
N LYS A 42 4.89 1.07 16.91
CA LYS A 42 4.30 2.40 16.94
C LYS A 42 3.23 2.47 15.85
N LEU A 43 1.99 2.74 16.23
CA LEU A 43 0.92 3.05 15.30
C LEU A 43 0.82 4.57 15.19
N VAL A 44 0.86 5.10 13.97
CA VAL A 44 0.68 6.53 13.70
C VAL A 44 -0.45 6.67 12.70
N GLU A 45 -1.49 7.39 13.11
CA GLU A 45 -2.71 7.54 12.33
C GLU A 45 -3.15 9.00 12.33
N THR A 46 -3.76 9.45 11.25
CA THR A 46 -4.31 10.81 11.16
C THR A 46 -5.83 10.71 11.20
N ARG A 47 -6.47 11.37 12.16
CA ARG A 47 -7.93 11.34 12.27
C ARG A 47 -8.55 12.16 11.14
N LYS A 48 -9.53 11.59 10.44
CA LYS A 48 -10.17 12.24 9.28
C LYS A 48 -10.99 13.48 9.64
N SER A 49 -11.59 13.52 10.83
CA SER A 49 -12.50 14.60 11.21
C SER A 49 -11.81 15.94 11.48
N ASP A 50 -10.57 15.93 11.96
CA ASP A 50 -9.85 17.15 12.36
C ASP A 50 -8.36 17.15 12.00
N GLY A 51 -7.89 16.16 11.25
CA GLY A 51 -6.50 16.07 10.79
C GLY A 51 -5.47 15.83 11.89
N LYS A 52 -5.88 15.57 13.15
CA LYS A 52 -4.94 15.36 14.25
C LYS A 52 -4.21 14.03 14.11
N ILE A 53 -2.92 14.04 14.41
CA ILE A 53 -2.06 12.86 14.36
C ILE A 53 -2.04 12.19 15.73
N PHE A 54 -2.32 10.89 15.74
CA PHE A 54 -2.36 10.03 16.93
C PHE A 54 -1.21 9.02 16.87
N PRO A 55 -0.08 9.30 17.55
CA PRO A 55 0.99 8.34 17.72
C PRO A 55 0.78 7.50 18.98
N GLU A 56 0.71 6.18 18.84
CA GLU A 56 0.59 5.22 19.94
C GLU A 56 1.79 4.27 19.95
N ILE A 57 2.44 4.09 21.10
CA ILE A 57 3.51 3.09 21.30
C ILE A 57 2.92 1.86 21.98
N ILE A 58 3.17 0.69 21.41
CA ILE A 58 2.56 -0.58 21.81
C ILE A 58 3.67 -1.60 22.08
N SER A 59 3.54 -2.42 23.12
CA SER A 59 4.48 -3.49 23.44
C SER A 59 3.81 -4.63 24.22
N GLY A 60 4.47 -5.79 24.30
CA GLY A 60 4.00 -6.95 25.07
C GLY A 60 2.67 -7.51 24.58
N ALA A 61 1.82 -7.98 25.50
CA ALA A 61 0.56 -8.64 25.16
C ALA A 61 -0.38 -7.81 24.28
N LYS A 62 -0.35 -6.47 24.38
CA LYS A 62 -1.14 -5.60 23.50
C LYS A 62 -0.66 -5.68 22.05
N LEU A 63 0.65 -5.77 21.83
CA LEU A 63 1.22 -5.93 20.50
C LEU A 63 0.81 -7.27 19.88
N GLU A 64 0.93 -8.35 20.64
CA GLU A 64 0.58 -9.71 20.21
C GLU A 64 -0.89 -9.82 19.79
N LYS A 65 -1.79 -9.15 20.50
CA LYS A 65 -3.23 -9.09 20.15
C LYS A 65 -3.52 -8.23 18.92
N LEU A 66 -2.77 -7.14 18.73
CA LEU A 66 -3.05 -6.17 17.67
C LEU A 66 -2.51 -6.61 16.30
N MET A 67 -1.37 -7.31 16.27
CA MET A 67 -0.73 -7.78 15.03
C MET A 67 -1.66 -8.56 14.09
N PRO A 68 -2.37 -9.63 14.53
CA PRO A 68 -3.23 -10.42 13.64
C PRO A 68 -4.46 -9.65 13.14
N ILE A 69 -4.81 -8.53 13.78
CA ILE A 69 -5.87 -7.64 13.33
C ILE A 69 -5.32 -6.73 12.23
N LEU A 70 -4.21 -6.04 12.50
CA LEU A 70 -3.64 -5.06 11.57
C LEU A 70 -3.05 -5.68 10.31
N ILE A 71 -2.58 -6.92 10.35
CA ILE A 71 -2.02 -7.59 9.17
C ILE A 71 -3.04 -7.68 8.02
N LYS A 72 -4.34 -7.75 8.33
CA LYS A 72 -5.44 -7.77 7.35
C LYS A 72 -5.64 -6.42 6.67
N ASP A 73 -5.20 -5.35 7.31
CA ASP A 73 -5.28 -3.97 6.80
C ASP A 73 -4.01 -3.57 6.03
N VAL A 74 -2.99 -4.44 5.93
CA VAL A 74 -1.73 -4.09 5.26
C VAL A 74 -1.96 -3.96 3.76
N ASN A 75 -1.70 -2.76 3.25
CA ASN A 75 -1.68 -2.49 1.81
C ASN A 75 -0.32 -2.87 1.23
N TYR A 76 0.76 -2.32 1.81
CA TYR A 76 2.13 -2.65 1.43
C TYR A 76 3.11 -2.39 2.58
N THR A 77 4.33 -2.91 2.44
CA THR A 77 5.43 -2.70 3.39
C THR A 77 6.52 -1.79 2.82
N ASN A 78 7.43 -1.32 3.68
CA ASN A 78 8.65 -0.64 3.25
C ASN A 78 9.57 -1.54 2.39
N GLU A 79 9.48 -2.86 2.51
CA GLU A 79 10.18 -3.79 1.63
C GLU A 79 9.57 -3.79 0.23
N ASP A 80 8.24 -3.78 0.12
CA ASP A 80 7.55 -3.66 -1.16
C ASP A 80 7.88 -2.34 -1.87
N MET A 81 8.10 -1.26 -1.11
CA MET A 81 8.61 0.00 -1.66
C MET A 81 9.95 -0.10 -2.38
N ARG A 82 10.82 -1.04 -1.99
CA ARG A 82 12.07 -1.27 -2.74
C ARG A 82 11.80 -1.92 -4.09
N LYS A 83 10.75 -2.74 -4.21
CA LYS A 83 10.28 -3.31 -5.48
C LYS A 83 9.64 -2.22 -6.35
N PHE A 84 8.91 -1.28 -5.73
CA PHE A 84 8.32 -0.14 -6.43
C PHE A 84 9.34 0.85 -7.00
N LYS A 85 10.61 0.86 -6.59
CA LYS A 85 11.62 1.68 -7.28
C LYS A 85 11.77 1.36 -8.77
N LYS A 86 11.30 0.20 -9.21
CA LYS A 86 11.28 -0.20 -10.62
C LYS A 86 9.95 0.16 -11.33
N SER A 87 8.88 0.56 -10.62
CA SER A 87 7.52 0.80 -11.17
C SER A 87 6.84 2.01 -10.53
N PRO A 88 6.13 2.87 -11.27
CA PRO A 88 5.26 3.85 -10.63
C PRO A 88 4.06 3.12 -9.99
N PHE A 89 4.14 2.86 -8.68
CA PHE A 89 3.08 2.55 -7.70
C PHE A 89 1.64 2.24 -8.21
N GLY A 90 1.46 1.20 -9.05
CA GLY A 90 0.13 0.86 -9.58
C GLY A 90 -0.46 1.92 -10.54
N PHE A 91 0.35 2.89 -10.98
CA PHE A 91 0.01 3.76 -12.10
C PHE A 91 -0.07 2.92 -13.35
N CYS A 92 -1.22 3.02 -13.98
CA CYS A 92 -1.48 2.44 -15.28
C CYS A 92 -1.82 3.56 -16.25
N TYR A 93 -1.58 3.32 -17.53
CA TYR A 93 -2.07 4.16 -18.60
C TYR A 93 -3.16 3.43 -19.37
N GLY A 94 -4.05 4.20 -19.99
CA GLY A 94 -5.07 3.68 -20.89
C GLY A 94 -4.53 3.57 -22.30
N GLU A 95 -4.84 2.48 -22.99
CA GLU A 95 -4.56 2.30 -24.42
C GLU A 95 -5.86 1.91 -25.13
N ASN A 96 -6.24 2.67 -26.14
CA ASN A 96 -7.35 2.32 -27.03
C ASN A 96 -6.78 1.66 -28.29
N ARG A 97 -7.32 0.51 -28.67
CA ARG A 97 -6.93 -0.22 -29.87
C ARG A 97 -8.14 -0.42 -30.78
N GLU A 98 -8.03 0.10 -31.99
CA GLU A 98 -9.03 -0.06 -33.05
C GLU A 98 -8.89 -1.45 -33.70
N ILE A 99 -10.02 -2.08 -33.96
CA ILE A 99 -10.14 -3.32 -34.73
C ILE A 99 -10.91 -2.97 -36.00
N HIS A 100 -10.33 -3.31 -37.14
CA HIS A 100 -10.85 -2.97 -38.44
C HIS A 100 -11.42 -4.22 -39.14
N ASN A 101 -12.46 -4.04 -39.97
CA ASN A 101 -12.93 -5.09 -40.86
C ASN A 101 -12.04 -5.23 -42.11
N SER A 102 -12.39 -6.16 -43.01
CA SER A 102 -11.66 -6.38 -44.27
C SER A 102 -11.70 -5.19 -45.24
N LYS A 103 -12.60 -4.22 -45.02
CA LYS A 103 -12.70 -2.96 -45.78
C LYS A 103 -11.91 -1.81 -45.12
N GLY A 104 -11.30 -2.05 -43.96
CA GLY A 104 -10.55 -1.04 -43.21
C GLY A 104 -11.40 -0.17 -42.27
N GLU A 105 -12.71 -0.44 -42.13
CA GLU A 105 -13.60 0.32 -41.26
C GLU A 105 -13.46 -0.16 -39.81
N VAL A 106 -13.44 0.78 -38.85
CA VAL A 106 -13.37 0.45 -37.42
C VAL A 106 -14.69 -0.17 -36.97
N VAL A 107 -14.64 -1.41 -36.49
CA VAL A 107 -15.81 -2.16 -36.00
C VAL A 107 -15.82 -2.32 -34.48
N GLU A 108 -14.67 -2.17 -33.83
CA GLU A 108 -14.56 -2.32 -32.39
C GLU A 108 -13.39 -1.47 -31.87
N ILE A 109 -13.59 -0.78 -30.75
CA ILE A 109 -12.53 -0.13 -29.98
C ILE A 109 -12.37 -0.89 -28.66
N ARG A 110 -11.19 -1.47 -28.45
CA ARG A 110 -10.83 -2.14 -27.20
C ARG A 110 -10.05 -1.21 -26.30
N GLN A 111 -10.45 -1.11 -25.04
CA GLN A 111 -9.79 -0.27 -24.05
C GLN A 111 -9.01 -1.16 -23.09
N PHE A 112 -7.70 -0.92 -23.00
CA PHE A 112 -6.80 -1.66 -22.13
C PHE A 112 -6.31 -0.78 -20.99
N LYS A 113 -6.19 -1.39 -19.82
CA LYS A 113 -5.34 -0.90 -18.74
C LYS A 113 -3.97 -1.53 -18.92
N CYS A 114 -2.97 -0.68 -19.12
CA CYS A 114 -1.59 -1.08 -19.34
C CYS A 114 -0.73 -0.64 -18.17
N ASP A 115 0.20 -1.50 -17.76
CA ASP A 115 1.30 -1.07 -16.89
C ASP A 115 2.55 -0.73 -17.71
N PHE A 116 3.53 -0.12 -17.06
CA PHE A 116 4.80 0.28 -17.69
C PHE A 116 5.75 -0.91 -17.93
N TYR A 117 5.28 -2.15 -17.80
CA TYR A 117 6.04 -3.38 -18.07
C TYR A 117 5.51 -4.15 -19.28
N GLY A 118 4.50 -3.62 -19.96
CA GLY A 118 3.89 -4.24 -21.13
C GLY A 118 2.78 -5.24 -20.80
N ASN A 119 2.37 -5.37 -19.53
CA ASN A 119 1.18 -6.13 -19.20
C ASN A 119 -0.05 -5.32 -19.60
N LYS A 120 -1.00 -5.97 -20.28
CA LYS A 120 -2.24 -5.37 -20.76
C LYS A 120 -3.43 -6.16 -20.28
N GLN A 121 -4.41 -5.47 -19.68
CA GLN A 121 -5.69 -6.05 -19.29
C GLN A 121 -6.81 -5.36 -20.05
N LEU A 122 -7.62 -6.12 -20.81
CA LEU A 122 -8.81 -5.60 -21.46
C LEU A 122 -9.84 -5.20 -20.39
N ILE A 123 -10.32 -3.95 -20.44
CA ILE A 123 -11.32 -3.43 -19.49
C ILE A 123 -12.67 -3.24 -20.16
N SER A 124 -12.67 -2.80 -21.42
CA SER A 124 -13.90 -2.55 -22.16
C SER A 124 -13.73 -2.82 -23.65
N SER A 125 -14.83 -3.16 -24.30
CA SER A 125 -14.93 -3.32 -25.74
C SER A 125 -16.19 -2.58 -26.20
N ILE A 126 -16.00 -1.61 -27.09
CA ILE A 126 -17.05 -0.79 -27.65
C ILE A 126 -17.20 -1.17 -29.12
N LYS A 127 -18.32 -1.77 -29.49
CA LYS A 127 -18.62 -2.09 -30.89
C LYS A 127 -19.19 -0.86 -31.57
N ILE A 128 -18.63 -0.51 -32.72
CA ILE A 128 -19.15 0.55 -33.58
C ILE A 128 -20.02 -0.14 -34.62
N THR A 129 -21.33 0.13 -34.54
CA THR A 129 -22.37 -0.50 -35.37
C THR A 129 -22.64 0.37 -36.58
#